data_AF-A0A4R7ZUC7-F1
#
_entry.id   AF-A0A4R7ZUC7-F1
#
_cell.length_a   1.000
_cell.length_b   1.000
_cell.length_c   1.000
_cell.angle_alpha   90.00
_cell.angle_beta   90.00
_cell.angle_gamma   90.00
#
_symmetry.space_group_name_H-M   'P 1'
#
loop_
_entity.id
_entity.type
_entity.pdbx_description
1 polymer ?
#
loop_
_entity_poly.entity_id
_entity_poly.type
_entity_poly.pdbx_seq_one_letter_code
_entity_poly.pdbx_strand_id
1 'polypeptide(L)'
;MVAAGGVFLVVKLTQGNGAEPTVAAPATTTSATTEPTVPAKTTAPRPTRAPTTTTAPKKPVAVNPATYNATHRLYKTGAMRTVNCKQAKTGPGNGAQALAYAKSIKACLDRAWPRQVAAAGSRFRSPGLVVWGGTVNTPCGSGPGRSFYCPTTHTVYLETPSLIAFYKQNPTFGRMITSFTMAHEYAHGVQWMTGLGQAYTELRYDADTAGQLQLSRRLELQASCLGNVFLGSNRGSYGINGYAYQMWLYDVNNSGDRPPYPRDHGSTTNHGAWSRAGFASRNPASCNTWAVSPARVS
;
A
#
# COMPACT_ATOMS: atom_id res chain seq x y z
N MET A 1 25.69 -29.51 30.40
CA MET A 1 26.60 -28.49 29.84
C MET A 1 27.28 -29.09 28.62
N VAL A 2 26.90 -28.67 27.42
CA VAL A 2 27.71 -28.84 26.21
C VAL A 2 27.51 -27.55 25.41
N ALA A 3 28.55 -26.72 25.39
CA ALA A 3 28.64 -25.51 24.59
C ALA A 3 29.17 -25.90 23.21
N ALA A 4 28.53 -25.41 22.15
CA ALA A 4 29.06 -25.47 20.80
C ALA A 4 29.06 -24.05 20.22
N GLY A 5 30.25 -23.47 20.15
CA GLY A 5 30.51 -22.15 19.58
C GLY A 5 30.41 -22.15 18.06
N GLY A 6 29.66 -21.20 17.51
CA GLY A 6 29.60 -20.91 16.09
C GLY A 6 30.52 -19.74 15.74
N VAL A 7 31.52 -20.02 14.90
CA VAL A 7 32.50 -19.08 14.36
C VAL A 7 31.81 -18.07 13.43
N PHE A 8 31.99 -16.78 13.69
CA PHE A 8 31.61 -15.70 12.78
C PHE A 8 32.70 -15.49 11.73
N LEU A 9 32.40 -15.76 10.46
CA LEU A 9 33.26 -15.40 9.34
C LEU A 9 32.97 -13.94 8.92
N VAL A 10 33.90 -13.04 9.22
CA VAL A 10 33.88 -11.64 8.76
C VAL A 10 34.56 -11.59 7.39
N VAL A 11 33.80 -11.35 6.32
CA VAL A 11 34.35 -11.05 5.00
C VAL A 11 34.50 -9.54 4.86
N LYS A 12 35.75 -9.06 4.91
CA LYS A 12 36.12 -7.68 4.52
C LYS A 12 36.03 -7.58 3.00
N LEU A 13 35.16 -6.72 2.49
CA LEU A 13 35.16 -6.29 1.09
C LEU A 13 36.05 -5.05 0.95
N THR A 14 37.15 -5.20 0.23
CA THR A 14 38.09 -4.13 -0.15
C THR A 14 37.46 -3.24 -1.22
N GLN A 15 37.52 -1.92 -1.00
CA GLN A 15 37.13 -0.89 -1.96
C GLN A 15 38.11 -0.86 -3.15
N GLY A 16 37.58 -1.00 -4.37
CA GLY A 16 38.30 -0.74 -5.62
C GLY A 16 37.80 0.57 -6.23
N ASN A 17 38.68 1.58 -6.28
CA ASN A 17 38.46 2.83 -6.99
C ASN A 17 38.51 2.59 -8.50
N GLY A 18 37.43 2.93 -9.20
CA GLY A 18 37.33 2.91 -10.67
C GLY A 18 36.52 4.11 -11.13
N ALA A 19 37.08 4.84 -12.09
CA ALA A 19 36.73 6.20 -12.49
C ALA A 19 35.29 6.40 -13.01
N GLU A 20 34.78 7.59 -12.72
CA GLU A 20 33.49 8.15 -13.13
C GLU A 20 33.59 8.71 -14.57
N PRO A 21 32.66 8.38 -15.50
CA PRO A 21 32.60 9.05 -16.79
C PRO A 21 31.67 10.27 -16.72
N THR A 22 32.26 11.42 -17.01
CA THR A 22 31.63 12.74 -17.16
C THR A 22 30.61 12.72 -18.31
N VAL A 23 29.34 13.01 -18.03
CA VAL A 23 28.32 13.25 -19.07
C VAL A 23 28.10 14.76 -19.20
N ALA A 24 28.43 15.27 -20.38
CA ALA A 24 28.26 16.67 -20.75
C ALA A 24 26.78 17.07 -20.84
N ALA A 25 26.45 18.25 -20.32
CA ALA A 25 25.13 18.87 -20.44
C ALA A 25 24.90 19.41 -21.86
N PRO A 26 23.70 19.31 -22.43
CA PRO A 26 23.36 19.98 -23.68
C PRO A 26 23.06 21.47 -23.45
N ALA A 27 23.56 22.28 -24.38
CA ALA A 27 23.51 23.74 -24.40
C ALA A 27 22.08 24.30 -24.55
N THR A 28 21.78 25.33 -23.76
CA THR A 28 20.60 26.21 -23.91
C THR A 28 20.79 27.13 -25.11
N THR A 29 19.95 26.99 -26.13
CA THR A 29 19.80 27.97 -27.22
C THR A 29 18.76 29.01 -26.84
N THR A 30 19.20 30.25 -26.70
CA THR A 30 18.34 31.43 -26.57
C THR A 30 17.86 31.84 -27.96
N SER A 31 16.55 31.93 -28.17
CA SER A 31 15.97 32.61 -29.33
C SER A 31 15.03 33.71 -28.85
N ALA A 32 15.47 34.95 -29.06
CA ALA A 32 14.63 36.14 -29.00
C ALA A 32 13.70 36.14 -30.23
N THR A 33 12.43 36.48 -30.05
CA THR A 33 11.54 36.78 -31.18
C THR A 33 10.64 37.93 -30.81
N THR A 34 10.54 38.81 -31.79
CA THR A 34 10.10 40.20 -31.81
C THR A 34 8.59 40.36 -31.59
N GLU A 35 8.23 41.43 -30.91
CA GLU A 35 6.87 41.89 -30.65
C GLU A 35 6.21 42.47 -31.93
N PRO A 36 4.96 42.09 -32.28
CA PRO A 36 4.20 42.76 -33.33
C PRO A 36 3.23 43.80 -32.75
N THR A 37 3.39 45.05 -33.21
CA THR A 37 2.50 46.19 -32.94
C THR A 37 1.12 45.99 -33.60
N VAL A 38 0.05 46.09 -32.82
CA VAL A 38 -1.35 46.04 -33.31
C VAL A 38 -1.98 47.44 -33.29
N PRO A 39 -2.70 47.88 -34.35
CA PRO A 39 -3.34 49.20 -34.41
C PRO A 39 -4.53 49.36 -33.45
N ALA A 40 -4.73 50.58 -32.96
CA ALA A 40 -5.81 50.98 -32.07
C ALA A 40 -7.21 50.75 -32.69
N LYS A 41 -8.10 50.10 -31.93
CA LYS A 41 -9.49 49.84 -32.32
C LYS A 41 -10.45 50.66 -31.46
N THR A 42 -11.29 51.43 -32.13
CA THR A 42 -12.33 52.33 -31.62
C THR A 42 -13.32 51.61 -30.68
N THR A 43 -13.60 52.22 -29.52
CA THR A 43 -14.52 51.71 -28.50
C THR A 43 -15.97 52.15 -28.79
N ALA A 44 -16.85 51.17 -28.99
CA ALA A 44 -18.30 51.35 -28.90
C ALA A 44 -18.79 50.90 -27.50
N PRO A 45 -19.76 51.59 -26.88
CA PRO A 45 -20.20 51.26 -25.52
C PRO A 45 -20.99 49.94 -25.48
N ARG A 46 -20.57 49.06 -24.56
CA ARG A 46 -21.18 47.76 -24.25
C ARG A 46 -22.39 47.96 -23.32
N PRO A 47 -23.53 47.29 -23.54
CA PRO A 47 -24.69 47.42 -22.64
C PRO A 47 -24.39 46.81 -21.27
N THR A 48 -24.69 47.58 -20.22
CA THR A 48 -24.48 47.23 -18.81
C THR A 48 -25.45 46.11 -18.40
N ARG A 49 -24.91 44.91 -18.11
CA ARG A 49 -25.67 43.82 -17.49
C ARG A 49 -25.74 44.06 -15.98
N ALA A 50 -26.94 43.98 -15.42
CA ALA A 50 -27.17 44.10 -13.98
C ALA A 50 -26.34 43.08 -13.16
N PRO A 51 -25.92 43.41 -11.93
CA PRO A 51 -25.10 42.51 -11.13
C PRO A 51 -25.94 41.30 -10.70
N THR A 52 -25.62 40.12 -11.22
CA THR A 52 -26.06 38.87 -10.62
C THR A 52 -25.27 38.69 -9.33
N THR A 53 -25.97 38.60 -8.20
CA THR A 53 -25.41 38.18 -6.91
C THR A 53 -24.97 36.72 -7.03
N THR A 54 -23.74 36.52 -7.51
CA THR A 54 -23.07 35.22 -7.46
C THR A 54 -22.73 34.95 -6.00
N THR A 55 -23.49 34.09 -5.33
CA THR A 55 -23.09 33.52 -4.04
C THR A 55 -21.74 32.83 -4.26
N ALA A 56 -20.69 33.34 -3.59
CA ALA A 56 -19.39 32.68 -3.60
C ALA A 56 -19.57 31.20 -3.19
N PRO A 57 -18.95 30.23 -3.90
CA PRO A 57 -19.02 28.85 -3.49
C PRO A 57 -18.50 28.74 -2.06
N LYS A 58 -19.37 28.24 -1.16
CA LYS A 58 -19.04 28.02 0.24
C LYS A 58 -17.74 27.21 0.31
N LYS A 59 -16.68 27.79 0.89
CA LYS A 59 -15.39 27.09 1.09
C LYS A 59 -15.72 25.71 1.70
N PRO A 60 -15.24 24.60 1.12
CA PRO A 60 -15.50 23.28 1.69
C PRO A 60 -15.15 23.30 3.18
N VAL A 61 -16.07 22.85 4.02
CA VAL A 61 -15.80 22.69 5.45
C VAL A 61 -14.59 21.75 5.55
N ALA A 62 -13.49 22.23 6.11
CA ALA A 62 -12.32 21.41 6.35
C ALA A 62 -12.74 20.23 7.23
N VAL A 63 -12.75 19.02 6.67
CA VAL A 63 -13.10 17.82 7.42
C VAL A 63 -11.88 17.43 8.25
N ASN A 64 -12.04 17.32 9.57
CA ASN A 64 -10.97 16.82 10.44
C ASN A 64 -10.51 15.43 9.96
N PRO A 65 -9.23 15.22 9.62
CA PRO A 65 -8.75 13.95 9.06
C PRO A 65 -8.99 12.71 9.93
N ALA A 66 -8.97 12.85 11.26
CA ALA A 66 -9.30 11.76 12.18
C ALA A 66 -10.79 11.38 12.08
N THR A 67 -11.67 12.38 11.99
CA THR A 67 -13.11 12.16 11.79
C THR A 67 -13.39 11.58 10.40
N TYR A 68 -12.69 12.07 9.37
CA TYR A 68 -12.77 11.55 8.01
C TYR A 68 -12.42 10.06 7.96
N ASN A 69 -11.27 9.68 8.52
CA ASN A 69 -10.82 8.28 8.52
C ASN A 69 -11.73 7.36 9.35
N ALA A 70 -12.31 7.85 10.44
CA ALA A 70 -13.22 7.07 11.29
C ALA A 70 -14.63 6.88 10.69
N THR A 71 -15.07 7.79 9.82
CA THR A 71 -16.43 7.77 9.23
C THR A 71 -16.44 7.45 7.73
N HIS A 72 -15.27 7.06 7.20
CA HIS A 72 -15.02 6.92 5.77
C HIS A 72 -16.04 6.03 5.04
N ARG A 73 -16.42 6.43 3.82
CA ARG A 73 -17.46 5.74 3.02
C ARG A 73 -17.11 4.30 2.66
N LEU A 74 -15.82 3.95 2.63
CA LEU A 74 -15.35 2.58 2.36
C LEU A 74 -16.00 1.56 3.30
N TYR A 75 -16.23 1.91 4.57
CA TYR A 75 -16.85 1.03 5.57
C TYR A 75 -18.34 0.78 5.32
N LYS A 76 -18.98 1.52 4.41
CA LYS A 76 -20.39 1.39 4.04
C LYS A 76 -20.59 0.66 2.71
N THR A 77 -19.52 0.16 2.09
CA THR A 77 -19.57 -0.46 0.75
C THR A 77 -20.09 -1.91 0.75
N GLY A 78 -20.28 -2.50 1.93
CA GLY A 78 -20.77 -3.86 2.10
C GLY A 78 -19.71 -4.93 1.87
N ALA A 79 -20.12 -6.20 1.95
CA ALA A 79 -19.22 -7.32 1.75
C ALA A 79 -18.70 -7.38 0.30
N MET A 80 -17.41 -7.68 0.16
CA MET A 80 -16.77 -7.92 -1.12
C MET A 80 -17.24 -9.23 -1.72
N ARG A 81 -17.66 -9.15 -2.99
CA ARG A 81 -18.03 -10.33 -3.78
C ARG A 81 -16.77 -11.05 -4.22
N THR A 82 -16.83 -12.38 -4.27
CA THR A 82 -15.77 -13.17 -4.90
C THR A 82 -15.62 -12.76 -6.37
N VAL A 83 -14.37 -12.75 -6.85
CA VAL A 83 -14.04 -12.61 -8.28
C VAL A 83 -13.59 -13.94 -8.88
N ASN A 84 -13.97 -15.04 -8.21
CA ASN A 84 -13.55 -16.40 -8.52
C ASN A 84 -12.03 -16.49 -8.74
N CYS A 85 -11.26 -15.80 -7.89
CA CYS A 85 -9.81 -15.80 -8.01
C CYS A 85 -9.27 -17.21 -7.75
N LYS A 86 -8.49 -17.74 -8.69
CA LYS A 86 -7.79 -19.02 -8.55
C LYS A 86 -6.32 -18.77 -8.29
N GLN A 87 -5.74 -19.52 -7.38
CA GLN A 87 -4.31 -19.50 -7.17
C GLN A 87 -3.59 -20.01 -8.43
N ALA A 88 -2.46 -19.40 -8.79
CA ALA A 88 -1.66 -19.87 -9.92
C ALA A 88 -1.07 -21.26 -9.65
N LYS A 89 -0.91 -22.04 -10.73
CA LYS A 89 -0.34 -23.40 -10.67
C LYS A 89 1.08 -23.39 -10.10
N THR A 90 1.90 -22.43 -10.53
CA THR A 90 3.25 -22.22 -10.01
C THR A 90 3.24 -21.28 -8.80
N GLY A 91 4.06 -21.57 -7.79
CA GLY A 91 4.29 -20.69 -6.64
C GLY A 91 5.60 -19.91 -6.77
N PRO A 92 5.97 -19.07 -5.81
CA PRO A 92 7.13 -18.16 -5.91
C PRO A 92 8.47 -18.86 -5.62
N GLY A 93 8.88 -19.83 -6.45
CA GLY A 93 10.10 -20.63 -6.22
C GLY A 93 11.43 -19.99 -6.68
N ASN A 94 11.36 -18.99 -7.55
CA ASN A 94 12.48 -18.16 -8.00
C ASN A 94 11.95 -16.79 -8.44
N GLY A 95 12.83 -15.85 -8.85
CA GLY A 95 12.42 -14.48 -9.20
C GLY A 95 11.36 -14.40 -10.31
N ALA A 96 11.52 -15.16 -11.40
CA ALA A 96 10.55 -15.18 -12.49
C ALA A 96 9.20 -15.77 -12.06
N GLN A 97 9.22 -16.84 -11.26
CA GLN A 97 8.01 -17.44 -10.71
C GLN A 97 7.34 -16.54 -9.68
N ALA A 98 8.11 -15.81 -8.86
CA ALA A 98 7.59 -14.84 -7.90
C ALA A 98 6.88 -13.68 -8.62
N LEU A 99 7.46 -13.17 -9.71
CA LEU A 99 6.80 -12.17 -10.58
C LEU A 99 5.48 -12.70 -11.14
N ALA A 100 5.49 -13.91 -11.72
CA ALA A 100 4.29 -14.51 -12.30
C ALA A 100 3.20 -14.73 -11.24
N TYR A 101 3.59 -15.21 -10.06
CA TYR A 101 2.67 -15.43 -8.93
C TYR A 101 2.08 -14.11 -8.43
N ALA A 102 2.91 -13.08 -8.21
CA ALA A 102 2.47 -11.74 -7.81
C ALA A 102 1.54 -11.10 -8.85
N LYS A 103 1.85 -11.21 -10.15
CA LYS A 103 0.96 -10.76 -11.25
C LYS A 103 -0.40 -11.46 -11.21
N SER A 104 -0.43 -12.76 -10.91
CA SER A 104 -1.69 -13.52 -10.82
C SER A 104 -2.58 -13.03 -9.67
N ILE A 105 -1.98 -12.75 -8.50
CA ILE A 105 -2.69 -12.19 -7.34
C ILE A 105 -3.19 -10.78 -7.67
N LYS A 106 -2.31 -9.95 -8.24
CA LYS A 106 -2.63 -8.58 -8.65
C LYS A 106 -3.83 -8.55 -9.60
N ALA A 107 -3.85 -9.41 -10.62
CA ALA A 107 -4.96 -9.47 -11.57
C ALA A 107 -6.30 -9.77 -10.88
N CYS A 108 -6.30 -10.56 -9.80
CA CYS A 108 -7.50 -10.76 -8.99
C CYS A 108 -7.87 -9.53 -8.15
N LEU A 109 -6.90 -8.88 -7.52
CA LEU A 109 -7.11 -7.65 -6.76
C LEU A 109 -7.69 -6.53 -7.65
N ASP A 110 -7.18 -6.40 -8.88
CA ASP A 110 -7.65 -5.44 -9.87
C ASP A 110 -9.12 -5.67 -10.29
N ARG A 111 -9.62 -6.90 -10.18
CA ARG A 111 -11.06 -7.20 -10.39
C ARG A 111 -11.89 -7.03 -9.13
N ALA A 112 -11.29 -7.21 -7.95
CA ALA A 112 -12.01 -7.29 -6.68
C ALA A 112 -12.36 -5.91 -6.10
N TRP A 113 -11.46 -4.94 -6.22
CA TRP A 113 -11.59 -3.62 -5.59
C TRP A 113 -12.38 -2.54 -6.34
N PRO A 114 -12.56 -2.54 -7.67
CA PRO A 114 -13.22 -1.44 -8.38
C PRO A 114 -14.59 -1.06 -7.82
N ARG A 115 -15.40 -2.04 -7.42
CA ARG A 115 -16.75 -1.79 -6.87
C ARG A 115 -16.70 -1.00 -5.56
N GLN A 116 -15.85 -1.39 -4.61
CA GLN A 116 -15.75 -0.74 -3.31
C GLN A 116 -15.13 0.64 -3.43
N VAL A 117 -14.08 0.78 -4.26
CA VAL A 117 -13.45 2.09 -4.51
C VAL A 117 -14.46 3.06 -5.14
N ALA A 118 -15.23 2.62 -6.14
CA ALA A 118 -16.30 3.41 -6.73
C ALA A 118 -17.42 3.77 -5.72
N ALA A 119 -17.89 2.80 -4.93
CA ALA A 119 -18.91 3.02 -3.92
C ALA A 119 -18.45 3.96 -2.79
N ALA A 120 -17.14 4.01 -2.51
CA ALA A 120 -16.53 4.97 -1.59
C ALA A 120 -16.45 6.40 -2.18
N GLY A 121 -16.73 6.58 -3.46
CA GLY A 121 -16.69 7.88 -4.14
C GLY A 121 -15.39 8.17 -4.90
N SER A 122 -14.52 7.18 -5.08
CA SER A 122 -13.22 7.32 -5.74
C SER A 122 -13.19 6.58 -7.08
N ARG A 123 -12.28 7.01 -7.97
CA ARG A 123 -12.01 6.28 -9.22
C ARG A 123 -10.95 5.22 -8.97
N PHE A 124 -11.26 3.97 -9.30
CA PHE A 124 -10.28 2.90 -9.25
C PHE A 124 -9.17 3.10 -10.28
N ARG A 125 -7.92 2.87 -9.85
CA ARG A 125 -6.73 2.75 -10.68
C ARG A 125 -5.96 1.54 -10.18
N SER A 126 -5.49 0.71 -11.11
CA SER A 126 -4.68 -0.45 -10.74
C SER A 126 -3.28 0.03 -10.34
N PRO A 127 -2.75 -0.32 -9.16
CA PRO A 127 -1.36 -0.03 -8.80
C PRO A 127 -0.38 -0.66 -9.80
N GLY A 128 0.81 -0.07 -9.96
CA GLY A 128 1.95 -0.74 -10.58
C GLY A 128 2.40 -1.95 -9.74
N LEU A 129 3.24 -2.80 -10.33
CA LEU A 129 3.91 -3.90 -9.62
C LEU A 129 5.37 -3.97 -10.05
N VAL A 130 6.26 -3.89 -9.07
CA VAL A 130 7.69 -4.17 -9.21
C VAL A 130 8.02 -5.31 -8.26
N VAL A 131 8.74 -6.31 -8.74
CA VAL A 131 9.36 -7.31 -7.86
C VAL A 131 10.86 -7.11 -7.89
N TRP A 132 11.53 -7.31 -6.76
CA TRP A 132 12.98 -7.17 -6.71
C TRP A 132 13.63 -8.17 -5.76
N GLY A 133 14.94 -8.28 -5.87
CA GLY A 133 15.80 -8.92 -4.88
C GLY A 133 17.05 -8.07 -4.67
N GLY A 134 17.53 -7.99 -3.43
CA GLY A 134 18.63 -7.11 -3.04
C GLY A 134 18.15 -5.69 -2.71
N THR A 135 18.91 -4.68 -3.16
CA THR A 135 18.62 -3.27 -2.89
C THR A 135 17.73 -2.67 -3.98
N VAL A 136 16.74 -1.88 -3.58
CA VAL A 136 15.90 -1.08 -4.49
C VAL A 136 16.06 0.40 -4.17
N ASN A 137 16.08 1.24 -5.20
CA ASN A 137 16.02 2.70 -5.10
C ASN A 137 14.69 3.17 -5.67
N THR A 138 13.86 3.86 -4.88
CA THR A 138 12.53 4.32 -5.30
C THR A 138 12.27 5.75 -4.85
N PRO A 139 11.27 6.43 -5.44
CA PRO A 139 10.83 7.74 -4.96
C PRO A 139 10.26 7.74 -3.53
N CYS A 140 10.01 6.57 -2.94
CA CYS A 140 9.53 6.41 -1.57
C CYS A 140 10.61 5.92 -0.59
N GLY A 141 11.87 5.84 -1.04
CA GLY A 141 13.01 5.40 -0.24
C GLY A 141 13.89 4.37 -0.94
N SER A 142 15.03 4.08 -0.32
CA SER A 142 16.01 3.10 -0.76
C SER A 142 16.41 2.15 0.37
N GLY A 143 16.75 0.90 0.03
CA GLY A 143 17.29 -0.06 0.99
C GLY A 143 17.18 -1.52 0.55
N PRO A 144 17.75 -2.47 1.33
CA PRO A 144 17.61 -3.92 1.13
C PRO A 144 16.20 -4.42 1.53
N GLY A 145 15.18 -3.59 1.27
CA GLY A 145 13.98 -3.43 2.08
C GLY A 145 12.98 -4.58 2.09
N ARG A 146 11.97 -4.45 2.96
CA ARG A 146 10.75 -5.26 2.97
C ARG A 146 9.83 -4.81 1.84
N SER A 147 8.86 -5.63 1.44
CA SER A 147 7.78 -5.20 0.52
C SER A 147 7.10 -3.93 1.03
N PHE A 148 6.66 -3.07 0.11
CA PHE A 148 5.99 -1.81 0.44
C PHE A 148 5.14 -1.31 -0.74
N TYR A 149 4.16 -0.46 -0.44
CA TYR A 149 3.48 0.37 -1.43
C TYR A 149 4.07 1.78 -1.47
N CYS A 150 4.41 2.25 -2.66
CA CYS A 150 4.88 3.62 -2.88
C CYS A 150 3.73 4.52 -3.34
N PRO A 151 3.26 5.47 -2.51
CA PRO A 151 2.18 6.37 -2.89
C PRO A 151 2.55 7.33 -4.02
N THR A 152 3.82 7.74 -4.13
CA THR A 152 4.30 8.65 -5.18
C THR A 152 4.14 8.08 -6.58
N THR A 153 4.43 6.78 -6.76
CA THR A 153 4.33 6.09 -8.05
C THR A 153 3.10 5.18 -8.16
N HIS A 154 2.25 5.15 -7.14
CA HIS A 154 1.10 4.26 -7.04
C HIS A 154 1.48 2.80 -7.39
N THR A 155 2.54 2.27 -6.76
CA THR A 155 3.16 0.99 -7.15
C THR A 155 3.40 0.11 -5.93
N VAL A 156 3.03 -1.17 -6.05
CA VAL A 156 3.44 -2.21 -5.11
C VAL A 156 4.84 -2.67 -5.47
N TYR A 157 5.75 -2.55 -4.53
CA TYR A 157 7.06 -3.17 -4.58
C TYR A 157 7.00 -4.44 -3.73
N LEU A 158 7.33 -5.60 -4.32
CA LEU A 158 7.41 -6.89 -3.61
C LEU A 158 8.86 -7.42 -3.53
N GLU A 159 9.38 -7.57 -2.30
CA GLU A 159 10.66 -8.22 -2.05
C GLU A 159 10.49 -9.72 -2.20
N THR A 160 11.31 -10.35 -3.04
CA THR A 160 11.12 -11.76 -3.39
C THR A 160 12.08 -12.74 -2.73
N PRO A 161 13.34 -12.42 -2.37
CA PRO A 161 14.22 -13.39 -1.73
C PRO A 161 13.64 -14.06 -0.47
N SER A 162 13.03 -13.31 0.45
CA SER A 162 12.42 -13.91 1.66
C SER A 162 11.22 -14.81 1.32
N LEU A 163 10.35 -14.36 0.41
CA LEU A 163 9.18 -15.12 -0.06
C LEU A 163 9.58 -16.43 -0.76
N ILE A 164 10.64 -16.39 -1.56
CA ILE A 164 11.24 -17.56 -2.20
C ILE A 164 11.80 -18.53 -1.15
N ALA A 165 12.47 -18.02 -0.11
CA ALA A 165 13.00 -18.85 0.97
C ALA A 165 11.87 -19.58 1.72
N PHE A 166 10.79 -18.87 2.08
CA PHE A 166 9.61 -19.48 2.70
C PHE A 166 8.97 -20.55 1.81
N TYR A 167 8.87 -20.30 0.51
CA TYR A 167 8.32 -21.27 -0.43
C TYR A 167 9.18 -22.53 -0.55
N LYS A 168 10.51 -22.39 -0.55
CA LYS A 168 11.44 -23.53 -0.58
C LYS A 168 11.35 -24.39 0.69
N GLN A 169 11.11 -23.77 1.85
CA GLN A 169 10.94 -24.49 3.12
C GLN A 169 9.57 -25.17 3.23
N ASN A 170 8.51 -24.44 2.87
CA ASN A 170 7.14 -24.95 2.89
C ASN A 170 6.35 -24.29 1.75
N PRO A 171 6.08 -25.01 0.65
CA PRO A 171 5.39 -24.45 -0.52
C PRO A 171 4.02 -23.87 -0.21
N THR A 172 3.28 -24.45 0.74
CA THR A 172 1.96 -23.94 1.14
C THR A 172 2.09 -22.63 1.91
N PHE A 173 3.03 -22.57 2.86
CA PHE A 173 3.29 -21.35 3.62
C PHE A 173 3.80 -20.23 2.71
N GLY A 174 4.80 -20.49 1.85
CA GLY A 174 5.33 -19.51 0.90
C GLY A 174 4.27 -18.92 -0.03
N ARG A 175 3.30 -19.73 -0.47
CA ARG A 175 2.14 -19.25 -1.24
C ARG A 175 1.23 -18.35 -0.39
N MET A 176 0.93 -18.73 0.85
CA MET A 176 0.06 -17.94 1.73
C MET A 176 0.69 -16.61 2.11
N ILE A 177 1.95 -16.61 2.58
CA ILE A 177 2.63 -15.37 2.96
C ILE A 177 2.79 -14.43 1.77
N THR A 178 3.12 -14.95 0.58
CA THR A 178 3.20 -14.11 -0.63
C THR A 178 1.85 -13.52 -1.01
N SER A 179 0.76 -14.29 -0.85
CA SER A 179 -0.59 -13.81 -1.14
C SER A 179 -1.05 -12.76 -0.13
N PHE A 180 -0.71 -12.94 1.15
CA PHE A 180 -0.97 -11.99 2.22
C PHE A 180 -0.17 -10.70 2.01
N THR A 181 1.15 -10.77 1.82
CA THR A 181 2.00 -9.59 1.55
C THR A 181 1.50 -8.81 0.34
N MET A 182 1.26 -9.47 -0.80
CA MET A 182 0.76 -8.78 -1.99
C MET A 182 -0.61 -8.11 -1.75
N ALA A 183 -1.52 -8.77 -1.01
CA ALA A 183 -2.83 -8.20 -0.70
C ALA A 183 -2.75 -7.04 0.31
N HIS A 184 -1.82 -7.09 1.26
CA HIS A 184 -1.54 -6.03 2.22
C HIS A 184 -1.00 -4.78 1.50
N GLU A 185 0.05 -4.92 0.68
CA GLU A 185 0.61 -3.78 -0.05
C GLU A 185 -0.41 -3.17 -1.02
N TYR A 186 -1.22 -4.01 -1.67
CA TYR A 186 -2.29 -3.51 -2.52
C TYR A 186 -3.35 -2.74 -1.72
N ALA A 187 -3.60 -3.14 -0.47
CA ALA A 187 -4.56 -2.46 0.41
C ALA A 187 -4.08 -1.05 0.81
N HIS A 188 -2.77 -0.79 0.91
CA HIS A 188 -2.28 0.59 0.95
C HIS A 188 -2.65 1.35 -0.32
N GLY A 189 -2.52 0.74 -1.50
CA GLY A 189 -3.05 1.31 -2.75
C GLY A 189 -4.53 1.70 -2.65
N VAL A 190 -5.36 0.88 -2.01
CA VAL A 190 -6.77 1.19 -1.74
C VAL A 190 -6.93 2.35 -0.77
N GLN A 191 -6.15 2.41 0.31
CA GLN A 191 -6.16 3.54 1.25
C GLN A 191 -5.86 4.86 0.53
N TRP A 192 -4.83 4.91 -0.32
CA TRP A 192 -4.49 6.12 -1.07
C TRP A 192 -5.47 6.45 -2.19
N MET A 193 -6.03 5.45 -2.89
CA MET A 193 -7.08 5.71 -3.88
C MET A 193 -8.34 6.31 -3.26
N THR A 194 -8.63 5.95 -2.00
CA THR A 194 -9.87 6.32 -1.33
C THR A 194 -9.76 7.58 -0.48
N GLY A 195 -8.56 8.13 -0.28
CA GLY A 195 -8.34 9.34 0.53
C GLY A 195 -7.88 9.06 1.97
N LEU A 196 -8.02 7.82 2.44
CA LEU A 196 -7.61 7.40 3.78
C LEU A 196 -6.10 7.61 4.04
N GLY A 197 -5.28 7.32 3.03
CA GLY A 197 -3.82 7.46 3.10
C GLY A 197 -3.38 8.92 3.18
N GLN A 198 -4.05 9.82 2.44
CA GLN A 198 -3.80 11.26 2.47
C GLN A 198 -4.14 11.85 3.84
N ALA A 199 -5.32 11.50 4.37
CA ALA A 199 -5.73 11.91 5.71
C ALA A 199 -4.77 11.38 6.80
N TYR A 200 -4.21 10.17 6.64
CA TYR A 200 -3.14 9.68 7.50
C TYR A 200 -1.87 10.55 7.42
N THR A 201 -1.42 10.91 6.20
CA THR A 201 -0.25 11.77 6.02
C THR A 201 -0.43 13.13 6.69
N GLU A 202 -1.61 13.73 6.58
CA GLU A 202 -1.95 14.99 7.26
C GLU A 202 -1.89 14.84 8.79
N LEU A 203 -2.54 13.82 9.36
CA LEU A 203 -2.49 13.56 10.81
C LEU A 203 -1.06 13.33 11.31
N ARG A 204 -0.24 12.64 10.51
CA ARG A 204 1.12 12.28 10.90
C ARG A 204 2.03 13.51 10.96
N TYR A 205 1.81 14.50 10.09
CA TYR A 205 2.60 15.73 10.05
C TYR A 205 2.54 16.52 11.36
N ASP A 206 1.36 16.58 11.99
CA ASP A 206 1.14 17.33 13.23
C ASP A 206 1.42 16.51 14.50
N ALA A 207 1.70 15.20 14.38
CA ALA A 207 1.83 14.30 15.52
C ALA A 207 3.26 14.23 16.06
N ASP A 208 3.38 14.11 17.38
CA ASP A 208 4.62 13.71 18.05
C ASP A 208 4.98 12.25 17.75
N THR A 209 6.16 11.80 18.16
CA THR A 209 6.64 10.43 17.86
C THR A 209 5.66 9.34 18.33
N ALA A 210 5.07 9.50 19.51
CA ALA A 210 4.11 8.53 20.05
C ALA A 210 2.82 8.49 19.21
N GLY A 211 2.30 9.66 18.83
CA GLY A 211 1.16 9.81 17.95
C GLY A 211 1.43 9.25 16.55
N GLN A 212 2.60 9.50 15.98
CA GLN A 212 3.00 8.95 14.68
C GLN A 212 3.02 7.42 14.69
N LEU A 213 3.56 6.79 15.73
CA LEU A 213 3.52 5.33 15.88
C LEU A 213 2.09 4.83 16.00
N GLN A 214 1.23 5.51 16.75
CA GLN A 214 -0.17 5.12 16.86
C GLN A 214 -0.90 5.22 15.51
N LEU A 215 -0.70 6.30 14.77
CA LEU A 215 -1.28 6.51 13.44
C LEU A 215 -0.77 5.44 12.46
N SER A 216 0.52 5.10 12.52
CA SER A 216 1.13 4.03 11.72
C SER A 216 0.41 2.71 11.96
N ARG A 217 0.27 2.31 13.23
CA ARG A 217 -0.40 1.04 13.58
C ARG A 217 -1.85 0.99 13.08
N ARG A 218 -2.58 2.12 13.10
CA ARG A 218 -3.93 2.19 12.52
C ARG A 218 -3.92 1.96 11.01
N LEU A 219 -2.98 2.58 10.28
CA LEU A 219 -2.83 2.40 8.84
C LEU A 219 -2.48 0.96 8.48
N GLU A 220 -1.47 0.40 9.13
CA GLU A 220 -0.94 -0.94 8.86
C GLU A 220 -1.95 -2.05 9.18
N LEU A 221 -2.58 -1.99 10.36
CA LEU A 221 -3.61 -2.96 10.75
C LEU A 221 -4.84 -2.89 9.83
N GLN A 222 -5.17 -1.71 9.32
CA GLN A 222 -6.22 -1.57 8.33
C GLN A 222 -5.82 -2.19 7.00
N ALA A 223 -4.59 -1.99 6.52
CA ALA A 223 -4.09 -2.60 5.30
C ALA A 223 -4.12 -4.14 5.40
N SER A 224 -3.66 -4.71 6.51
CA SER A 224 -3.76 -6.14 6.79
C SER A 224 -5.20 -6.65 6.82
N CYS A 225 -6.13 -5.91 7.44
CA CYS A 225 -7.55 -6.27 7.45
C CYS A 225 -8.16 -6.22 6.05
N LEU A 226 -7.93 -5.15 5.28
CA LEU A 226 -8.46 -4.97 3.92
C LEU A 226 -7.88 -6.01 2.94
N GLY A 227 -6.58 -6.32 3.03
CA GLY A 227 -5.98 -7.41 2.26
C GLY A 227 -6.65 -8.75 2.56
N ASN A 228 -7.01 -9.00 3.83
CA ASN A 228 -7.74 -10.19 4.22
C ASN A 228 -9.23 -10.17 3.84
N VAL A 229 -9.86 -9.00 3.65
CA VAL A 229 -11.19 -8.92 3.01
C VAL A 229 -11.14 -9.55 1.62
N PHE A 230 -10.09 -9.27 0.84
CA PHE A 230 -9.89 -9.91 -0.47
C PHE A 230 -9.67 -11.43 -0.37
N LEU A 231 -8.75 -11.87 0.48
CA LEU A 231 -8.45 -13.30 0.66
C LEU A 231 -9.69 -14.06 1.16
N GLY A 232 -10.37 -13.53 2.17
CA GLY A 232 -11.60 -14.09 2.72
C GLY A 232 -12.73 -14.19 1.70
N SER A 233 -12.85 -13.20 0.81
CA SER A 233 -13.88 -13.18 -0.24
C SER A 233 -13.61 -14.22 -1.33
N ASN A 234 -12.35 -14.60 -1.53
CA ASN A 234 -11.94 -15.57 -2.55
C ASN A 234 -11.52 -16.91 -1.95
N ARG A 235 -11.62 -17.13 -0.64
CA ARG A 235 -11.07 -18.32 0.05
C ARG A 235 -11.45 -19.66 -0.58
N GLY A 236 -12.69 -19.78 -1.07
CA GLY A 236 -13.17 -21.00 -1.74
C GLY A 236 -12.48 -21.21 -3.08
N SER A 237 -12.56 -20.23 -3.99
CA SER A 237 -11.95 -20.31 -5.33
C SER A 237 -10.41 -20.31 -5.30
N TYR A 238 -9.82 -19.70 -4.28
CA TYR A 238 -8.38 -19.57 -4.10
C TYR A 238 -7.78 -20.76 -3.34
N GLY A 239 -8.60 -21.67 -2.80
CA GLY A 239 -8.14 -22.87 -2.11
C GLY A 239 -7.58 -22.62 -0.70
N ILE A 240 -8.04 -21.58 0.00
CA ILE A 240 -7.64 -21.29 1.38
C ILE A 240 -8.51 -22.14 2.33
N ASN A 241 -8.22 -23.44 2.36
CA ASN A 241 -8.86 -24.45 3.20
C ASN A 241 -7.80 -25.44 3.74
N GLY A 242 -8.19 -26.33 4.66
CA GLY A 242 -7.32 -27.36 5.21
C GLY A 242 -5.96 -26.81 5.65
N TYR A 243 -4.88 -27.39 5.12
CA TYR A 243 -3.51 -26.99 5.44
C TYR A 243 -3.17 -25.55 5.02
N ALA A 244 -3.70 -25.07 3.88
CA ALA A 244 -3.47 -23.69 3.44
C ALA A 244 -4.11 -22.68 4.40
N TYR A 245 -5.29 -22.98 4.93
CA TYR A 245 -5.91 -22.16 5.96
C TYR A 245 -5.08 -22.14 7.26
N GLN A 246 -4.51 -23.28 7.68
CA GLN A 246 -3.63 -23.33 8.86
C GLN A 246 -2.35 -22.51 8.65
N MET A 247 -1.75 -22.56 7.46
CA MET A 247 -0.57 -21.77 7.14
C MET A 247 -0.87 -20.27 7.07
N TRP A 248 -2.03 -19.87 6.53
CA TRP A 248 -2.50 -18.49 6.59
C TRP A 248 -2.76 -18.05 8.04
N LEU A 249 -3.40 -18.90 8.85
CA LEU A 249 -3.69 -18.59 10.25
C LEU A 249 -2.40 -18.44 11.06
N TYR A 250 -1.40 -19.29 10.79
CA TYR A 250 -0.06 -19.16 11.36
C TYR A 250 0.58 -17.84 10.96
N ASP A 251 0.57 -17.49 9.67
CA ASP A 251 1.13 -16.23 9.16
C ASP A 251 0.56 -15.02 9.91
N VAL A 252 -0.77 -14.82 9.84
CA VAL A 252 -1.41 -13.61 10.39
C VAL A 252 -1.29 -13.49 11.91
N ASN A 253 -1.17 -14.60 12.63
CA ASN A 253 -0.95 -14.62 14.09
C ASN A 253 0.50 -14.35 14.49
N ASN A 254 1.44 -14.45 13.54
CA ASN A 254 2.85 -14.29 13.78
C ASN A 254 3.42 -13.02 13.13
N SER A 255 2.69 -12.33 12.26
CA SER A 255 3.04 -10.99 11.77
C SER A 255 2.70 -9.90 12.79
N GLY A 256 3.20 -8.68 12.55
CA GLY A 256 3.10 -7.54 13.46
C GLY A 256 4.37 -7.34 14.28
N ASP A 257 4.32 -6.38 15.19
CA ASP A 257 5.46 -5.90 15.94
C ASP A 257 5.92 -6.91 16.98
N ARG A 258 7.24 -7.14 17.01
CA ARG A 258 7.92 -7.93 18.03
C ARG A 258 9.01 -7.08 18.67
N PRO A 259 9.10 -7.03 20.00
CA PRO A 259 10.27 -6.45 20.65
C PRO A 259 11.56 -7.08 20.11
N PRO A 260 12.66 -6.32 19.93
CA PRO A 260 12.84 -4.90 20.24
C PRO A 260 12.59 -3.92 19.05
N TYR A 261 11.99 -4.38 17.95
CA TYR A 261 11.79 -3.53 16.75
C TYR A 261 10.72 -2.43 16.98
N PRO A 262 10.76 -1.32 16.20
CA PRO A 262 9.75 -0.27 16.27
C PRO A 262 8.32 -0.83 16.19
N ARG A 263 7.40 -0.22 16.94
CA ARG A 263 5.99 -0.64 17.01
C ARG A 263 5.09 0.13 16.07
N ASP A 264 5.24 -0.12 14.77
CA ASP A 264 4.55 0.56 13.68
C ASP A 264 3.45 -0.26 12.98
N HIS A 265 3.38 -1.58 13.22
CA HIS A 265 2.39 -2.49 12.60
C HIS A 265 1.40 -3.15 13.60
N GLY A 266 1.49 -2.78 14.88
CA GLY A 266 0.68 -3.29 15.99
C GLY A 266 1.20 -4.63 16.50
N SER A 267 0.90 -4.97 17.75
CA SER A 267 1.27 -6.28 18.32
C SER A 267 0.77 -7.45 17.48
N THR A 268 1.44 -8.60 17.56
CA THR A 268 1.03 -9.84 16.88
C THR A 268 -0.43 -10.23 17.18
N THR A 269 -0.87 -10.01 18.42
CA THR A 269 -2.26 -10.21 18.84
C THR A 269 -3.23 -9.33 18.05
N ASN A 270 -2.97 -8.02 17.97
CA ASN A 270 -3.83 -7.08 17.25
C ASN A 270 -3.77 -7.31 15.75
N HIS A 271 -2.59 -7.55 15.19
CA HIS A 271 -2.41 -7.89 13.78
C HIS A 271 -3.23 -9.11 13.37
N GLY A 272 -3.13 -10.19 14.14
CA GLY A 272 -3.92 -11.41 13.90
C GLY A 272 -5.42 -11.15 14.04
N ALA A 273 -5.85 -10.39 15.06
CA ALA A 273 -7.26 -10.08 15.27
C ALA A 273 -7.87 -9.32 14.08
N TRP A 274 -7.22 -8.27 13.58
CA TRP A 274 -7.69 -7.48 12.44
C TRP A 274 -7.66 -8.27 11.13
N SER A 275 -6.60 -9.04 10.91
CA SER A 275 -6.49 -9.92 9.73
C SER A 275 -7.62 -10.96 9.68
N ARG A 276 -7.90 -11.63 10.81
CA ARG A 276 -9.02 -12.58 10.92
C ARG A 276 -10.39 -11.90 10.76
N ALA A 277 -10.56 -10.70 11.31
CA ALA A 277 -11.81 -9.95 11.18
C ALA A 277 -12.14 -9.67 9.71
N GLY A 278 -11.18 -9.18 8.93
CA GLY A 278 -11.34 -8.94 7.49
C GLY A 278 -11.61 -10.23 6.70
N PHE A 279 -10.87 -11.31 7.01
CA PHE A 279 -11.05 -12.60 6.34
C PHE A 279 -12.44 -13.21 6.59
N ALA A 280 -12.92 -13.15 7.82
CA ALA A 280 -14.21 -13.71 8.21
C ALA A 280 -15.38 -12.87 7.65
N SER A 281 -15.35 -11.55 7.90
CA SER A 281 -16.44 -10.63 7.55
C SER A 281 -16.57 -10.44 6.04
N ARG A 282 -15.44 -10.49 5.31
CA ARG A 282 -15.33 -10.13 3.89
C ARG A 282 -15.82 -8.70 3.62
N ASN A 283 -15.86 -7.84 4.63
CA ASN A 283 -16.48 -6.52 4.54
C ASN A 283 -15.52 -5.44 5.06
N PRO A 284 -15.18 -4.41 4.27
CA PRO A 284 -14.33 -3.31 4.74
C PRO A 284 -14.84 -2.64 6.02
N ALA A 285 -16.14 -2.73 6.34
CA ALA A 285 -16.69 -2.25 7.61
C ALA A 285 -15.95 -2.78 8.85
N SER A 286 -15.46 -4.03 8.80
CA SER A 286 -14.72 -4.64 9.92
C SER A 286 -13.27 -4.18 10.01
N CYS A 287 -12.82 -3.26 9.15
CA CYS A 287 -11.45 -2.77 9.06
C CYS A 287 -11.32 -1.30 9.49
N ASN A 288 -12.29 -0.78 10.24
CA ASN A 288 -12.26 0.58 10.77
C ASN A 288 -11.37 0.66 12.02
N THR A 289 -10.05 0.66 11.81
CA THR A 289 -9.05 0.83 12.87
C THR A 289 -9.02 2.25 13.44
N TRP A 290 -9.71 3.21 12.82
CA TRP A 290 -9.71 4.62 13.21
C TRP A 290 -10.78 4.95 14.25
N ALA A 291 -11.84 4.15 14.32
CA ALA A 291 -12.94 4.32 15.28
C ALA A 291 -12.79 3.51 16.58
N VAL A 292 -11.61 2.94 16.85
CA VAL A 292 -11.33 2.12 18.04
C VAL A 292 -10.31 2.77 18.99
N SER A 293 -10.28 2.29 20.23
CA SER A 293 -9.31 2.72 21.24
C SER A 293 -7.86 2.39 20.85
N PRO A 294 -6.87 3.13 21.37
CA PRO A 294 -5.45 2.85 21.10
C PRO A 294 -5.02 1.42 21.43
N ALA A 295 -5.58 0.80 22.47
CA ALA A 295 -5.27 -0.58 22.87
C ALA A 295 -5.64 -1.63 21.82
N ARG A 296 -6.65 -1.34 20.98
CA ARG A 296 -7.06 -2.24 19.88
C ARG A 296 -6.16 -2.16 18.66
N VAL A 297 -5.21 -1.23 18.65
CA VAL A 297 -4.24 -1.02 17.58
C VAL A 297 -2.80 -0.99 18.08
N SER A 298 -2.55 -1.29 19.36
CA SER A 298 -1.20 -1.29 19.94
C SER A 298 -0.37 -2.50 19.61
#